data_AF-A0A3D5VB25-F1
#
_entry.id   AF-A0A3D5VB25-F1
#
_cell.length_a   1.000
_cell.length_b   1.000
_cell.length_c   1.000
_cell.angle_alpha   90.00
_cell.angle_beta   90.00
_cell.angle_gamma   90.00
#
_symmetry.space_group_name_H-M   'P 1'
#
loop_
_entity.id
_entity.type
_entity.pdbx_description
1 polymer ?
#
loop_
_entity_poly.entity_id
_entity_poly.type
_entity_poly.pdbx_seq_one_letter_code
_entity_poly.pdbx_strand_id
1 'polypeptide(L)'
;MKKVLLIFCCLLTASLGSAEYRIDLDWDEFMGECNGFISGTINNEYEYVDGVSSASAFKGKLKSLGEGHSKTAKQSFIIDSQQGFFSFWIKDKFADDEMNADMNLIKKAKPKVKVYKDGKFYQEVLVPAFPGLACKVFELDAATGDIMQLHKFYPRTKIIIGRVGNALNDEGLEDVEVVLVDQTKQIQRTKTSKEGLFHFSVSIGKYDLYFKKDGFIRTTASARMHADEMPRELLISMSPEVEEFRIVLSWGLKPRDLDAHLSGPRPNGEDFHIWYRHRVKIGGRDFLDRDDTNSYGPETITIYKPAKGIYKYSVHDYSNRNRNNSARLSLSNALVQIYGNNKLLAIFEIPARQRGNCWHVFEINEAHEIIPINKLTFVEDEREIHNN
;
A
#
# COMPACT_ATOMS: atom_id res chain seq x y z
N MET A 1 1.82 23.00 -68.90
CA MET A 1 1.79 23.46 -67.49
C MET A 1 1.11 22.39 -66.65
N LYS A 2 1.88 21.56 -65.91
CA LYS A 2 1.33 20.53 -65.00
C LYS A 2 1.13 21.16 -63.62
N LYS A 3 -0.10 21.16 -63.11
CA LYS A 3 -0.44 21.58 -61.75
C LYS A 3 0.10 20.54 -60.76
N VAL A 4 1.02 20.94 -59.89
CA VAL A 4 1.44 20.15 -58.73
C VAL A 4 0.44 20.43 -57.61
N LEU A 5 -0.31 19.42 -57.21
CA LEU A 5 -1.23 19.47 -56.08
C LEU A 5 -0.42 19.14 -54.81
N LEU A 6 -0.10 20.16 -54.02
CA LEU A 6 0.45 19.96 -52.67
C LEU A 6 -0.70 19.51 -51.76
N ILE A 7 -0.71 18.23 -51.39
CA ILE A 7 -1.58 17.71 -50.33
C ILE A 7 -0.90 18.02 -49.00
N PHE A 8 -1.44 19.00 -48.28
CA PHE A 8 -1.03 19.29 -46.91
C PHE A 8 -1.63 18.21 -46.00
N CYS A 9 -0.83 17.19 -45.68
CA CYS A 9 -1.22 16.18 -44.71
C CYS A 9 -1.09 16.79 -43.31
N CYS A 10 -2.18 17.40 -42.81
CA CYS A 10 -2.29 17.75 -41.40
C CYS A 10 -2.25 16.45 -40.59
N LEU A 11 -1.09 16.10 -40.05
CA LEU A 11 -1.03 15.21 -38.91
C LEU A 11 -1.80 15.87 -37.77
N LEU A 12 -3.05 15.45 -37.55
CA LEU A 12 -3.66 15.57 -36.24
C LEU A 12 -2.80 14.72 -35.30
N THR A 13 -1.88 15.38 -34.60
CA THR A 13 -1.39 14.84 -33.33
C THR A 13 -2.61 14.83 -32.41
N ALA A 14 -3.27 13.68 -32.29
CA ALA A 14 -4.13 13.43 -31.16
C ALA A 14 -3.23 13.55 -29.93
N SER A 15 -3.27 14.71 -29.27
CA SER A 15 -2.80 14.80 -27.91
C SER A 15 -3.64 13.77 -27.16
N LEU A 16 -3.01 12.68 -26.71
CA LEU A 16 -3.59 11.87 -25.66
C LEU A 16 -3.78 12.82 -24.49
N GLY A 17 -5.00 13.36 -24.36
CA GLY A 17 -5.36 14.27 -23.28
C GLY A 17 -4.96 13.61 -21.96
N SER A 18 -4.33 14.39 -21.10
CA SER A 18 -4.15 13.97 -19.71
C SER A 18 -5.52 13.63 -19.14
N ALA A 19 -5.63 12.50 -18.43
CA ALA A 19 -6.86 12.20 -17.72
C ALA A 19 -6.98 13.19 -16.56
N GLU A 20 -7.99 14.05 -16.61
CA GLU A 20 -8.24 15.04 -15.57
C GLU A 20 -9.27 14.49 -14.59
N TYR A 21 -8.88 14.37 -13.32
CA TYR A 21 -9.82 14.04 -12.25
C TYR A 21 -10.16 15.30 -11.48
N ARG A 22 -11.47 15.55 -11.27
CA ARG A 22 -11.95 16.55 -10.32
C ARG A 22 -12.60 15.86 -9.14
N ILE A 23 -12.21 16.23 -7.92
CA ILE A 23 -12.78 15.71 -6.68
C ILE A 23 -13.47 16.88 -5.99
N ASP A 24 -14.78 16.76 -5.80
CA ASP A 24 -15.62 17.73 -5.12
C ASP A 24 -16.03 17.17 -3.75
N LEU A 25 -15.78 17.94 -2.69
CA LEU A 25 -16.24 17.67 -1.33
C LEU A 25 -17.30 18.71 -0.95
N ASP A 26 -18.51 18.23 -0.66
CA ASP A 26 -19.63 19.04 -0.14
C ASP A 26 -19.95 18.59 1.30
N TRP A 27 -20.38 19.50 2.19
CA TRP A 27 -20.83 19.15 3.54
C TRP A 27 -21.98 20.04 4.05
N ASP A 28 -22.57 19.64 5.18
CA ASP A 28 -23.61 20.37 5.91
C ASP A 28 -22.97 21.34 6.92
N GLU A 29 -22.77 22.60 6.50
CA GLU A 29 -22.07 23.64 7.27
C GLU A 29 -22.70 23.95 8.63
N PHE A 30 -24.01 23.70 8.80
CA PHE A 30 -24.71 23.97 10.06
C PHE A 30 -24.49 22.88 11.11
N MET A 31 -24.02 21.70 10.68
CA MET A 31 -23.84 20.53 11.54
C MET A 31 -22.36 20.27 11.88
N GLY A 32 -21.44 20.73 11.03
CA GLY A 32 -20.00 20.68 11.25
C GLY A 32 -19.24 21.14 10.02
N GLU A 33 -17.98 21.54 10.19
CA GLU A 33 -17.11 21.93 9.08
C GLU A 33 -16.05 20.86 8.81
N CYS A 34 -15.92 20.47 7.55
CA CYS A 34 -14.90 19.53 7.11
C CYS A 34 -13.86 20.20 6.22
N ASN A 35 -12.66 19.63 6.21
CA ASN A 35 -11.60 20.02 5.31
C ASN A 35 -11.07 18.80 4.55
N GLY A 36 -11.04 18.89 3.24
CA GLY A 36 -10.46 17.90 2.34
C GLY A 36 -8.95 18.07 2.21
N PHE A 37 -8.24 16.96 2.07
CA PHE A 37 -6.82 16.95 1.75
C PHE A 37 -6.54 15.90 0.70
N ILE A 38 -5.68 16.23 -0.26
CA ILE A 38 -5.12 15.23 -1.17
C ILE A 38 -3.63 15.18 -0.95
N SER A 39 -3.14 13.99 -0.64
CA SER A 39 -1.72 13.67 -0.77
C SER A 39 -1.51 12.65 -1.86
N GLY A 40 -0.33 12.63 -2.46
CA GLY A 40 -0.05 11.63 -3.47
C GLY A 40 1.42 11.48 -3.78
N THR A 41 1.69 10.63 -4.76
CA THR A 41 3.04 10.37 -5.24
C THR A 41 3.06 10.29 -6.75
N ILE A 42 3.94 11.08 -7.37
CA ILE A 42 4.28 11.02 -8.79
C ILE A 42 5.80 10.84 -8.86
N ASN A 43 6.31 9.84 -9.58
CA ASN A 43 7.76 9.66 -9.79
C ASN A 43 8.67 9.65 -8.52
N ASN A 44 8.15 9.22 -7.37
CA ASN A 44 8.77 9.05 -6.03
C ASN A 44 8.80 10.35 -5.25
N GLU A 45 8.27 11.41 -5.83
CA GLU A 45 8.02 12.66 -5.16
C GLU A 45 6.68 12.56 -4.44
N TYR A 46 6.68 12.89 -3.15
CA TYR A 46 5.49 12.98 -2.32
C TYR A 46 5.12 14.45 -2.14
N GLU A 47 3.90 14.81 -2.48
CA GLU A 47 3.36 16.15 -2.27
C GLU A 47 1.88 16.06 -1.87
N TYR A 48 1.36 17.17 -1.36
CA TYR A 48 -0.02 17.27 -0.89
C TYR A 48 -0.57 18.69 -1.08
N VAL A 49 -1.89 18.82 -1.04
CA VAL A 49 -2.62 20.09 -1.00
C VAL A 49 -3.77 19.99 0.02
N ASP A 50 -4.04 21.09 0.72
CA ASP A 50 -5.22 21.26 1.57
C ASP A 50 -6.37 21.95 0.81
N GLY A 51 -7.60 21.71 1.26
CA GLY A 51 -8.80 22.26 0.64
C GLY A 51 -9.14 23.70 1.04
N VAL A 52 -8.50 24.26 2.07
CA VAL A 52 -8.88 25.57 2.63
C VAL A 52 -8.59 26.69 1.64
N SER A 53 -7.40 26.65 1.04
CA SER A 53 -6.94 27.68 0.12
C SER A 53 -6.55 27.12 -1.25
N SER A 54 -6.51 27.99 -2.25
CA SER A 54 -5.98 27.60 -3.57
C SER A 54 -4.50 27.28 -3.45
N ALA A 55 -4.13 26.05 -3.82
CA ALA A 55 -2.76 25.55 -3.72
C ALA A 55 -2.44 24.63 -4.89
N SER A 56 -1.15 24.44 -5.17
CA SER A 56 -0.68 23.60 -6.26
C SER A 56 0.55 22.80 -5.83
N ALA A 57 0.57 21.54 -6.25
CA ALA A 57 1.63 20.57 -6.04
C ALA A 57 2.00 19.90 -7.38
N PHE A 58 3.12 19.18 -7.42
CA PHE A 58 3.63 18.44 -8.58
C PHE A 58 3.71 19.30 -9.85
N LYS A 59 4.19 20.54 -9.70
CA LYS A 59 4.26 21.53 -10.80
C LYS A 59 2.91 21.74 -11.51
N GLY A 60 1.81 21.71 -10.76
CA GLY A 60 0.46 21.95 -11.29
C GLY A 60 -0.36 20.71 -11.59
N LYS A 61 0.19 19.51 -11.40
CA LYS A 61 -0.55 18.26 -11.62
C LYS A 61 -1.53 17.92 -10.51
N LEU A 62 -1.33 18.48 -9.31
CA LEU A 62 -2.28 18.39 -8.21
C LEU A 62 -2.63 19.80 -7.76
N LYS A 63 -3.91 20.13 -7.70
CA LYS A 63 -4.38 21.47 -7.30
C LYS A 63 -5.53 21.36 -6.31
N SER A 64 -5.52 22.23 -5.32
CA SER A 64 -6.71 22.63 -4.58
C SER A 64 -7.23 23.93 -5.19
N LEU A 65 -8.53 24.01 -5.43
CA LEU A 65 -9.19 25.24 -5.87
C LEU A 65 -9.61 26.12 -4.69
N GLY A 66 -9.34 25.68 -3.46
CA GLY A 66 -9.80 26.31 -2.23
C GLY A 66 -11.29 26.10 -1.96
N GLU A 67 -11.74 26.71 -0.87
CA GLU A 67 -13.14 26.69 -0.45
C GLU A 67 -13.94 27.77 -1.19
N GLY A 68 -15.07 27.38 -1.78
CA GLY A 68 -15.94 28.32 -2.48
C GLY A 68 -16.72 29.22 -1.52
N HIS A 69 -16.81 30.53 -1.80
CA HIS A 69 -17.60 31.49 -1.02
C HIS A 69 -19.14 31.44 -1.25
N SER A 70 -19.67 30.33 -1.77
CA SER A 70 -21.10 30.22 -2.14
C SER A 70 -21.93 29.53 -1.06
N LYS A 71 -23.27 29.58 -1.17
CA LYS A 71 -24.28 29.07 -0.20
C LYS A 71 -24.19 27.57 0.19
N THR A 72 -23.18 26.85 -0.29
CA THR A 72 -22.90 25.46 0.05
C THR A 72 -21.40 25.35 0.30
N ALA A 73 -21.03 24.98 1.51
CA ALA A 73 -19.64 24.75 1.88
C ALA A 73 -19.07 23.60 1.04
N LYS A 74 -18.12 23.97 0.17
CA LYS A 74 -17.59 23.10 -0.89
C LYS A 74 -16.11 23.36 -1.12
N GLN A 75 -15.36 22.28 -1.32
CA GLN A 75 -13.97 22.31 -1.78
C GLN A 75 -13.82 21.46 -3.03
N SER A 76 -12.96 21.88 -3.94
CA SER A 76 -12.69 21.17 -5.20
C SER A 76 -11.19 20.99 -5.40
N PHE A 77 -10.82 19.82 -5.92
CA PHE A 77 -9.45 19.45 -6.22
C PHE A 77 -9.33 18.96 -7.65
N ILE A 78 -8.18 19.18 -8.28
CA ILE A 78 -7.86 18.70 -9.62
C ILE A 78 -6.60 17.85 -9.56
N ILE A 79 -6.65 16.67 -10.17
CA ILE A 79 -5.50 15.85 -10.52
C ILE A 79 -5.42 15.80 -12.04
N ASP A 80 -4.45 16.52 -12.58
CA ASP A 80 -4.11 16.54 -14.01
C ASP A 80 -2.87 15.65 -14.21
N SER A 81 -3.10 14.34 -14.22
CA SER A 81 -2.01 13.37 -14.38
C SER A 81 -2.48 12.04 -14.96
N GLN A 82 -1.68 11.47 -15.86
CA GLN A 82 -1.85 10.09 -16.35
C GLN A 82 -1.12 9.06 -15.48
N GLN A 83 -0.57 9.48 -14.34
CA GLN A 83 0.20 8.62 -13.45
C GLN A 83 0.17 9.15 -12.02
N GLY A 84 0.53 8.28 -11.09
CA GLY A 84 0.61 8.63 -9.68
C GLY A 84 -0.60 8.18 -8.89
N PHE A 85 -0.41 8.20 -7.58
CA PHE A 85 -1.32 7.62 -6.61
C PHE A 85 -1.69 8.67 -5.60
N PHE A 86 -2.98 8.83 -5.35
CA PHE A 86 -3.51 9.92 -4.55
C PHE A 86 -4.43 9.37 -3.49
N SER A 87 -4.26 9.81 -2.25
CA SER A 87 -5.18 9.54 -1.15
C SER A 87 -6.02 10.79 -0.89
N PHE A 88 -7.34 10.63 -0.86
CA PHE A 88 -8.26 11.68 -0.42
C PHE A 88 -8.63 11.48 1.05
N TRP A 89 -8.42 12.52 1.84
CA TRP A 89 -8.66 12.54 3.27
C TRP A 89 -9.68 13.62 3.61
N ILE A 90 -10.42 13.39 4.68
CA ILE A 90 -11.26 14.40 5.33
C ILE A 90 -10.80 14.54 6.77
N LYS A 91 -10.67 15.78 7.23
CA LYS A 91 -10.47 16.15 8.63
C LYS A 91 -11.58 17.08 9.08
N ASP A 92 -11.75 17.21 10.38
CA ASP A 92 -12.44 18.38 10.93
C ASP A 92 -11.57 19.63 10.69
N LYS A 93 -12.21 20.73 10.28
CA LYS A 93 -11.53 21.97 9.87
C LYS A 93 -10.86 22.69 11.03
N PHE A 94 -11.39 22.50 12.24
CA PHE A 94 -10.90 23.15 13.46
C PHE A 94 -10.22 22.16 14.42
N ALA A 95 -10.07 20.89 14.03
CA ALA A 95 -9.44 19.90 14.87
C ALA A 95 -7.96 20.23 15.05
N ASP A 96 -7.63 20.63 16.27
CA ASP A 96 -6.30 20.47 16.82
C ASP A 96 -6.32 19.20 17.68
N ASP A 97 -5.39 18.28 17.42
CA ASP A 97 -5.23 17.06 18.23
C ASP A 97 -5.04 17.38 19.74
N GLU A 98 -4.59 18.61 20.07
CA GLU A 98 -4.28 19.07 21.43
C GLU A 98 -5.37 19.98 22.03
N MET A 99 -6.30 20.53 21.23
CA MET A 99 -7.36 21.44 21.69
C MET A 99 -8.72 21.12 21.06
N ASN A 100 -9.72 20.83 21.89
CA ASN A 100 -11.14 20.69 21.49
C ASN A 100 -11.46 19.61 20.44
N ALA A 101 -10.76 18.47 20.48
CA ALA A 101 -11.05 17.33 19.60
C ALA A 101 -12.45 16.72 19.84
N ASP A 102 -13.43 17.01 18.97
CA ASP A 102 -14.71 16.29 18.89
C ASP A 102 -14.69 15.32 17.70
N MET A 103 -14.49 14.03 17.99
CA MET A 103 -14.53 12.94 17.00
C MET A 103 -15.86 12.82 16.26
N ASN A 104 -16.90 13.54 16.66
CA ASN A 104 -18.21 13.49 16.01
C ASN A 104 -18.40 14.56 14.93
N LEU A 105 -17.47 15.50 14.73
CA LEU A 105 -17.70 16.61 13.80
C LEU A 105 -17.74 16.14 12.34
N ILE A 106 -16.84 15.26 11.91
CA ILE A 106 -16.86 14.68 10.56
C ILE A 106 -18.19 13.98 10.29
N LYS A 107 -18.68 13.14 11.21
CA LYS A 107 -19.96 12.45 11.00
C LYS A 107 -21.15 13.40 10.99
N LYS A 108 -21.13 14.49 11.78
CA LYS A 108 -22.21 15.49 11.83
C LYS A 108 -22.28 16.29 10.53
N ALA A 109 -21.12 16.63 9.94
CA ALA A 109 -21.01 17.36 8.68
C ALA A 109 -21.54 16.60 7.44
N LYS A 110 -21.76 15.27 7.56
CA LYS A 110 -22.30 14.41 6.49
C LYS A 110 -21.60 14.63 5.12
N PRO A 111 -20.26 14.51 5.06
CA PRO A 111 -19.52 14.84 3.86
C PRO A 111 -19.93 13.97 2.67
N LYS A 112 -20.03 14.59 1.50
CA LYS A 112 -20.32 13.95 0.23
C LYS A 112 -19.18 14.21 -0.73
N VAL A 113 -18.65 13.14 -1.32
CA VAL A 113 -17.48 13.21 -2.19
C VAL A 113 -17.88 12.76 -3.58
N LYS A 114 -17.72 13.63 -4.57
CA LYS A 114 -18.01 13.34 -5.98
C LYS A 114 -16.73 13.42 -6.79
N VAL A 115 -16.49 12.38 -7.59
CA VAL A 115 -15.35 12.33 -8.50
C VAL A 115 -15.86 12.44 -9.93
N TYR A 116 -15.19 13.28 -10.71
CA TYR A 116 -15.38 13.46 -12.14
C TYR A 116 -14.10 13.06 -12.85
N LYS A 117 -14.23 12.50 -14.05
CA LYS A 117 -13.13 12.16 -14.94
C LYS A 117 -13.40 12.79 -16.30
N ASP A 118 -12.46 13.59 -16.78
CA ASP A 118 -12.54 14.30 -18.06
C ASP A 118 -13.85 15.11 -18.20
N GLY A 119 -14.19 15.82 -17.12
CA GLY A 119 -15.39 16.65 -17.02
C GLY A 119 -16.72 15.89 -16.84
N LYS A 120 -16.72 14.55 -16.91
CA LYS A 120 -17.92 13.71 -16.73
C LYS A 120 -18.00 13.18 -15.30
N PHE A 121 -19.22 13.09 -14.76
CA PHE A 121 -19.44 12.43 -13.48
C PHE A 121 -18.94 10.99 -13.56
N TYR A 122 -18.08 10.61 -12.62
CA TYR A 122 -17.47 9.29 -12.56
C TYR A 122 -18.07 8.46 -11.45
N GLN A 123 -18.05 8.97 -10.21
CA GLN A 123 -18.55 8.24 -9.04
C GLN A 123 -18.87 9.18 -7.88
N GLU A 124 -19.85 8.80 -7.04
CA GLU A 124 -20.03 9.36 -5.70
C GLU A 124 -19.50 8.37 -4.65
N VAL A 125 -18.73 8.87 -3.69
CA VAL A 125 -18.18 8.12 -2.56
C VAL A 125 -18.90 8.57 -1.29
N LEU A 126 -19.71 7.68 -0.73
CA LEU A 126 -20.47 7.94 0.49
C LEU A 126 -19.59 7.74 1.71
N VAL A 127 -19.40 8.79 2.50
CA VAL A 127 -18.63 8.73 3.75
C VAL A 127 -19.55 8.25 4.87
N PRO A 128 -19.29 7.07 5.49
CA PRO A 128 -20.15 6.56 6.54
C PRO A 128 -20.00 7.40 7.83
N ALA A 129 -21.08 7.45 8.62
CA ALA A 129 -21.14 8.27 9.84
C ALA A 129 -20.44 7.60 11.03
N PHE A 130 -19.11 7.62 11.06
CA PHE A 130 -18.31 7.10 12.17
C PHE A 130 -17.52 8.19 12.91
N PRO A 131 -17.22 8.01 14.21
CA PRO A 131 -16.36 8.92 14.95
C PRO A 131 -14.90 8.88 14.45
N GLY A 132 -14.26 10.05 14.35
CA GLY A 132 -12.83 10.22 14.09
C GLY A 132 -12.46 11.68 13.85
N LEU A 133 -11.17 12.02 14.01
CA LEU A 133 -10.61 13.33 13.68
C LEU A 133 -10.05 13.39 12.25
N ALA A 134 -9.72 12.23 11.67
CA ALA A 134 -9.36 12.08 10.26
C ALA A 134 -10.06 10.86 9.68
N CYS A 135 -10.41 10.94 8.40
CA CYS A 135 -10.93 9.84 7.61
C CYS A 135 -10.14 9.71 6.31
N LYS A 136 -9.48 8.57 6.09
CA LYS A 136 -8.98 8.20 4.76
C LYS A 136 -10.16 7.68 3.95
N VAL A 137 -10.64 8.47 3.00
CA VAL A 137 -11.87 8.16 2.28
C VAL A 137 -11.59 7.15 1.18
N PHE A 138 -10.65 7.47 0.29
CA PHE A 138 -10.29 6.61 -0.83
C PHE A 138 -8.85 6.84 -1.30
N GLU A 139 -8.36 5.90 -2.09
CA GLU A 139 -7.17 6.05 -2.93
C GLU A 139 -7.53 6.01 -4.42
N LEU A 140 -6.86 6.81 -5.23
CA LEU A 140 -7.03 6.91 -6.68
C LEU A 140 -5.69 6.64 -7.37
N ASP A 141 -5.72 5.74 -8.34
CA ASP A 141 -4.65 5.60 -9.34
C ASP A 141 -5.01 6.41 -10.57
N ALA A 142 -4.25 7.47 -10.83
CA ALA A 142 -4.55 8.38 -11.92
C ALA A 142 -4.34 7.75 -13.32
N ALA A 143 -3.49 6.71 -13.44
CA ALA A 143 -3.25 6.01 -14.69
C ALA A 143 -4.44 5.15 -15.12
N THR A 144 -5.12 4.50 -14.17
CA THR A 144 -6.25 3.58 -14.46
C THR A 144 -7.60 4.25 -14.21
N GLY A 145 -7.67 5.22 -13.30
CA GLY A 145 -8.90 5.80 -12.78
C GLY A 145 -9.56 4.96 -11.69
N ASP A 146 -8.93 3.87 -11.28
CA ASP A 146 -9.47 3.01 -10.25
C ASP A 146 -9.48 3.75 -8.89
N ILE A 147 -10.65 3.77 -8.25
CA ILE A 147 -10.87 4.34 -6.93
C ILE A 147 -11.08 3.20 -5.92
N MET A 148 -10.20 3.12 -4.92
CA MET A 148 -10.34 2.24 -3.78
C MET A 148 -10.95 3.01 -2.60
N GLN A 149 -12.21 2.75 -2.30
CA GLN A 149 -12.85 3.26 -1.08
C GLN A 149 -12.31 2.53 0.16
N LEU A 150 -11.97 3.29 1.21
CA LEU A 150 -11.31 2.83 2.43
C LEU A 150 -12.13 3.13 3.69
N HIS A 151 -12.64 4.36 3.81
CA HIS A 151 -13.41 4.85 4.97
C HIS A 151 -12.77 4.54 6.33
N LYS A 152 -11.45 4.74 6.45
CA LYS A 152 -10.72 4.49 7.69
C LYS A 152 -10.74 5.73 8.57
N PHE A 153 -11.34 5.62 9.74
CA PHE A 153 -11.42 6.70 10.72
C PHE A 153 -10.33 6.56 11.77
N TYR A 154 -9.71 7.69 12.13
CA TYR A 154 -8.61 7.74 13.08
C TYR A 154 -8.96 8.66 14.24
N PRO A 155 -8.55 8.30 15.47
CA PRO A 155 -8.84 9.10 16.66
C PRO A 155 -7.97 10.36 16.77
N ARG A 156 -6.90 10.45 15.96
CA ARG A 156 -5.93 11.56 15.90
C ARG A 156 -5.43 11.75 14.49
N THR A 157 -4.96 12.94 14.18
CA THR A 157 -4.34 13.26 12.87
C THR A 157 -2.86 12.91 12.88
N LYS A 158 -2.12 13.28 13.93
CA LYS A 158 -0.69 12.99 14.11
C LYS A 158 -0.47 11.69 14.89
N ILE A 159 -0.78 10.56 14.24
CA ILE A 159 -0.68 9.22 14.83
C ILE A 159 0.05 8.24 13.91
N ILE A 160 0.91 7.41 14.51
CA ILE A 160 1.36 6.15 13.92
C ILE A 160 0.57 5.05 14.63
N ILE A 161 -0.25 4.32 13.89
CA ILE A 161 -1.02 3.18 14.37
C ILE A 161 -0.59 1.93 13.61
N GLY A 162 -0.65 0.77 14.24
CA GLY A 162 -0.35 -0.46 13.53
C GLY A 162 -0.83 -1.71 14.22
N ARG A 163 -0.61 -2.82 13.53
CA ARG A 163 -0.90 -4.17 14.00
C ARG A 163 0.33 -5.05 13.83
N VAL A 164 0.63 -5.84 14.85
CA VAL A 164 1.66 -6.88 14.82
C VAL A 164 0.97 -8.24 14.82
N GLY A 165 1.16 -8.99 13.73
CA GLY A 165 0.67 -10.35 13.56
C GLY A 165 1.81 -11.36 13.59
N ASN A 166 1.49 -12.62 13.88
CA ASN A 166 2.40 -13.75 13.73
C ASN A 166 2.49 -14.15 12.25
N ALA A 167 3.69 -14.21 11.68
CA ALA A 167 3.88 -14.54 10.26
C ALA A 167 3.28 -15.90 9.86
N LEU A 168 3.17 -16.85 10.78
CA LEU A 168 2.67 -18.20 10.48
C LEU A 168 1.14 -18.31 10.44
N ASN A 169 0.42 -17.46 11.19
CA ASN A 169 -1.03 -17.63 11.35
C ASN A 169 -1.82 -16.31 11.45
N ASP A 170 -1.15 -15.16 11.31
CA ASP A 170 -1.69 -13.80 11.42
C ASP A 170 -2.53 -13.55 12.67
N GLU A 171 -2.37 -14.36 13.71
CA GLU A 171 -2.97 -14.00 14.99
C GLU A 171 -2.27 -12.76 15.52
N GLY A 172 -3.06 -11.87 16.13
CA GLY A 172 -2.54 -10.68 16.79
C GLY A 172 -1.54 -11.10 17.87
N LEU A 173 -0.36 -10.49 17.87
CA LEU A 173 0.65 -10.77 18.89
C LEU A 173 0.49 -9.80 20.05
N GLU A 174 0.00 -10.30 21.18
CA GLU A 174 -0.06 -9.58 22.45
C GLU A 174 1.33 -9.33 23.03
N ASP A 175 1.49 -8.26 23.82
CA ASP A 175 2.69 -8.00 24.63
C ASP A 175 4.01 -7.89 23.84
N VAL A 176 3.95 -7.59 22.55
CA VAL A 176 5.14 -7.21 21.77
C VAL A 176 5.62 -5.87 22.29
N GLU A 177 6.88 -5.79 22.72
CA GLU A 177 7.52 -4.51 23.05
C GLU A 177 7.74 -3.74 21.76
N VAL A 178 7.12 -2.57 21.65
CA VAL A 178 7.30 -1.64 20.53
C VAL A 178 8.02 -0.40 21.02
N VAL A 179 9.18 -0.14 20.46
CA VAL A 179 10.01 1.02 20.77
C VAL A 179 10.06 1.92 19.55
N LEU A 180 9.60 3.17 19.68
CA LEU A 180 9.66 4.18 18.65
C LEU A 180 10.75 5.20 19.00
N VAL A 181 11.67 5.42 18.06
CA VAL A 181 12.82 6.31 18.21
C VAL A 181 12.77 7.39 17.14
N ASP A 182 12.84 8.66 17.54
CA ASP A 182 12.90 9.78 16.61
C ASP A 182 14.34 10.11 16.17
N GLN A 183 14.47 11.07 15.25
CA GLN A 183 15.79 11.50 14.75
C GLN A 183 16.67 12.16 15.82
N THR A 184 16.07 12.68 16.90
CA THR A 184 16.77 13.26 18.05
C THR A 184 17.10 12.24 19.14
N LYS A 185 16.80 10.95 18.88
CA LYS A 185 16.97 9.81 19.81
C LYS A 185 16.04 9.86 21.02
N GLN A 186 14.96 10.63 20.97
CA GLN A 186 13.86 10.49 21.93
C GLN A 186 13.16 9.16 21.71
N ILE A 187 12.72 8.54 22.81
CA ILE A 187 12.15 7.20 22.81
C ILE A 187 10.75 7.21 23.40
N GLN A 188 9.79 6.66 22.66
CA GLN A 188 8.50 6.24 23.18
C GLN A 188 8.42 4.71 23.21
N ARG A 189 7.66 4.16 24.16
CA ARG A 189 7.45 2.71 24.28
C ARG A 189 5.98 2.40 24.48
N THR A 190 5.55 1.28 23.92
CA THR A 190 4.25 0.69 24.20
C THR A 190 4.33 -0.82 24.09
N LYS A 191 3.24 -1.50 24.41
CA LYS A 191 3.03 -2.91 24.11
C LYS A 191 1.78 -3.08 23.26
N THR A 192 1.77 -4.11 22.43
CA THR A 192 0.60 -4.47 21.64
C THR A 192 -0.52 -5.06 22.51
N SER A 193 -1.78 -4.79 22.11
CA SER A 193 -2.96 -5.46 22.68
C SER A 193 -3.05 -6.93 22.24
N LYS A 194 -4.03 -7.67 22.76
CA LYS A 194 -4.36 -9.04 22.34
C LYS A 194 -4.55 -9.20 20.83
N GLU A 195 -5.12 -8.19 20.18
CA GLU A 195 -5.33 -8.16 18.72
C GLU A 195 -4.07 -7.74 17.94
N GLY A 196 -2.96 -7.50 18.63
CA GLY A 196 -1.70 -7.04 18.06
C GLY A 196 -1.61 -5.53 17.85
N LEU A 197 -2.56 -4.74 18.35
CA LEU A 197 -2.66 -3.31 18.02
C LEU A 197 -1.72 -2.46 18.86
N PHE A 198 -1.09 -1.47 18.24
CA PHE A 198 -0.29 -0.44 18.91
C PHE A 198 -0.52 0.94 18.29
N HIS A 199 -0.22 1.99 19.04
CA HIS A 199 -0.19 3.35 18.49
C HIS A 199 0.80 4.25 19.22
N PHE A 200 1.23 5.31 18.54
CA PHE A 200 2.02 6.42 19.06
C PHE A 200 1.45 7.73 18.56
N SER A 201 1.39 8.73 19.44
CA SER A 201 1.23 10.12 19.01
C SER A 201 2.60 10.73 18.78
N VAL A 202 2.72 11.41 17.65
CA VAL A 202 4.00 11.86 17.13
C VAL A 202 3.90 13.28 16.61
N SER A 203 5.04 13.94 16.46
CA SER A 203 5.12 15.20 15.72
C SER A 203 5.52 14.92 14.28
N ILE A 204 5.62 15.96 13.45
CA ILE A 204 6.22 15.84 12.12
C ILE A 204 7.67 15.38 12.28
N GLY A 205 8.05 14.31 11.59
CA GLY A 205 9.35 13.69 11.78
C GLY A 205 9.48 12.31 11.15
N LYS A 206 10.71 11.78 11.17
CA LYS A 206 10.99 10.38 10.83
C LYS A 206 11.19 9.58 12.11
N TYR A 207 10.72 8.34 12.08
CA TYR A 207 10.69 7.44 13.22
C TYR A 207 11.17 6.04 12.80
N ASP A 208 12.05 5.47 13.62
CA ASP A 208 12.44 4.07 13.55
C ASP A 208 11.69 3.30 14.64
N LEU A 209 11.11 2.16 14.29
CA LEU A 209 10.36 1.31 15.20
C LEU A 209 11.06 -0.04 15.35
N TYR A 210 11.16 -0.52 16.58
CA TYR A 210 11.75 -1.80 16.95
C TYR A 210 10.70 -2.66 17.66
N PHE A 211 10.55 -3.90 17.21
CA PHE A 211 9.58 -4.86 17.72
C PHE A 211 10.31 -6.04 18.33
N LYS A 212 10.00 -6.36 19.59
CA LYS A 212 10.62 -7.46 20.34
C LYS A 212 9.58 -8.28 21.10
N LYS A 213 9.66 -9.59 20.94
CA LYS A 213 8.91 -10.58 21.72
C LYS A 213 9.76 -11.85 21.81
N ASP A 214 9.77 -12.49 22.98
CA ASP A 214 10.53 -13.73 23.17
C ASP A 214 9.98 -14.85 22.27
N GLY A 215 10.87 -15.65 21.67
CA GLY A 215 10.53 -16.68 20.69
C GLY A 215 10.25 -16.15 19.27
N PHE A 216 10.45 -14.85 19.03
CA PHE A 216 10.30 -14.22 17.72
C PHE A 216 11.58 -13.47 17.31
N ILE A 217 11.83 -13.47 16.00
CA ILE A 217 12.94 -12.71 15.41
C ILE A 217 12.62 -11.21 15.51
N ARG A 218 13.57 -10.42 16.02
CA ARG A 218 13.41 -8.96 16.12
C ARG A 218 13.13 -8.36 14.74
N THR A 219 12.15 -7.47 14.70
CA THR A 219 11.70 -6.81 13.48
C THR A 219 11.84 -5.30 13.63
N THR A 220 12.12 -4.61 12.54
CA THR A 220 12.22 -3.15 12.49
C THR A 220 11.34 -2.60 11.38
N ALA A 221 10.79 -1.41 11.59
CA ALA A 221 10.07 -0.65 10.56
C ALA A 221 10.45 0.83 10.64
N SER A 222 10.11 1.58 9.60
CA SER A 222 10.24 3.04 9.62
C SER A 222 8.92 3.69 9.25
N ALA A 223 8.66 4.86 9.81
CA ALA A 223 7.51 5.67 9.48
C ALA A 223 7.90 7.15 9.44
N ARG A 224 7.17 7.93 8.62
CA ARG A 224 7.35 9.37 8.54
C ARG A 224 6.02 10.07 8.70
N MET A 225 5.93 10.94 9.69
CA MET A 225 4.85 11.92 9.77
C MET A 225 5.26 13.12 8.90
N HIS A 226 4.53 13.35 7.82
CA HIS A 226 4.77 14.48 6.92
C HIS A 226 4.02 15.73 7.41
N ALA A 227 4.28 16.87 6.78
CA ALA A 227 3.58 18.13 7.06
C ALA A 227 2.09 18.13 6.66
N ASP A 228 1.60 17.04 6.05
CA ASP A 228 0.18 16.78 5.87
C ASP A 228 -0.54 16.40 7.18
N GLU A 229 0.23 16.04 8.21
CA GLU A 229 -0.24 15.59 9.51
C GLU A 229 -1.29 14.47 9.39
N MET A 230 -1.11 13.57 8.42
CA MET A 230 -2.04 12.47 8.19
C MET A 230 -1.62 11.21 8.97
N PRO A 231 -2.57 10.40 9.45
CA PRO A 231 -2.29 9.12 10.10
C PRO A 231 -1.38 8.22 9.26
N ARG A 232 -0.54 7.43 9.95
CA ARG A 232 0.35 6.43 9.35
C ARG A 232 -0.02 5.05 9.88
N GLU A 233 -0.18 4.10 8.97
CA GLU A 233 -0.50 2.72 9.29
C GLU A 233 0.70 1.82 9.04
N LEU A 234 1.01 0.95 10.01
CA LEU A 234 2.03 -0.08 9.89
C LEU A 234 1.41 -1.45 10.14
N LEU A 235 1.72 -2.40 9.26
CA LEU A 235 1.37 -3.81 9.43
C LEU A 235 2.66 -4.58 9.50
N ILE A 236 2.85 -5.30 10.60
CA ILE A 236 4.11 -5.96 10.93
C ILE A 236 3.82 -7.44 11.11
N SER A 237 4.50 -8.28 10.33
CA SER A 237 4.44 -9.74 10.50
C SER A 237 5.72 -10.22 11.17
N MET A 238 5.65 -10.58 12.45
CA MET A 238 6.81 -11.11 13.17
C MET A 238 6.92 -12.62 12.96
N SER A 239 8.07 -13.07 12.49
CA SER A 239 8.38 -14.50 12.39
C SER A 239 8.79 -15.05 13.75
N PRO A 240 8.22 -16.19 14.20
CA PRO A 240 8.84 -17.02 15.22
C PRO A 240 10.29 -17.37 14.84
N GLU A 241 11.11 -17.69 15.83
CA GLU A 241 12.45 -18.24 15.60
C GLU A 241 12.39 -19.44 14.65
N VAL A 242 13.36 -19.50 13.73
CA VAL A 242 13.46 -20.51 12.67
C VAL A 242 14.91 -20.61 12.20
N GLU A 243 15.41 -21.84 12.12
CA GLU A 243 16.75 -22.12 11.61
C GLU A 243 16.73 -22.19 10.08
N GLU A 244 15.68 -22.76 9.51
CA GLU A 244 15.48 -22.92 8.08
C GLU A 244 15.11 -21.61 7.36
N PHE A 245 15.15 -21.63 6.03
CA PHE A 245 14.67 -20.50 5.24
C PHE A 245 13.15 -20.35 5.40
N ARG A 246 12.73 -19.19 5.89
CA ARG A 246 11.33 -18.76 5.89
C ARG A 246 11.17 -17.48 5.10
N ILE A 247 10.21 -17.47 4.19
CA ILE A 247 9.90 -16.37 3.30
C ILE A 247 8.51 -15.87 3.70
N VAL A 248 8.43 -14.61 4.12
CA VAL A 248 7.19 -13.96 4.55
C VAL A 248 6.88 -12.85 3.55
N LEU A 249 5.79 -13.00 2.81
CA LEU A 249 5.19 -11.99 1.97
C LEU A 249 4.11 -11.26 2.76
N SER A 250 4.17 -9.94 2.83
CA SER A 250 3.09 -9.09 3.36
C SER A 250 2.77 -8.01 2.34
N TRP A 251 1.54 -7.47 2.37
CA TRP A 251 1.14 -6.37 1.49
C TRP A 251 0.10 -5.47 2.16
N GLY A 252 -0.38 -4.48 1.43
CA GLY A 252 -1.41 -3.53 1.81
C GLY A 252 -2.82 -4.06 1.54
N LEU A 253 -3.82 -3.17 1.60
CA LEU A 253 -5.21 -3.59 1.45
C LEU A 253 -5.50 -4.16 0.05
N LYS A 254 -4.86 -3.59 -0.97
CA LYS A 254 -5.05 -4.00 -2.36
C LYS A 254 -3.71 -4.17 -3.07
N PRO A 255 -3.60 -5.10 -4.04
CA PRO A 255 -4.60 -6.10 -4.42
C PRO A 255 -5.00 -6.99 -3.25
N ARG A 256 -6.24 -7.50 -3.28
CA ARG A 256 -6.78 -8.26 -2.14
C ARG A 256 -5.99 -9.55 -1.94
N ASP A 257 -5.42 -10.06 -3.02
CA ASP A 257 -4.89 -11.42 -3.09
C ASP A 257 -3.59 -11.38 -3.88
N LEU A 258 -2.49 -11.62 -3.17
CA LEU A 258 -1.16 -11.83 -3.73
C LEU A 258 -0.71 -13.24 -3.36
N ASP A 259 -0.33 -14.01 -4.37
CA ASP A 259 0.12 -15.39 -4.20
C ASP A 259 1.65 -15.48 -4.15
N ALA A 260 2.17 -16.20 -3.19
CA ALA A 260 3.55 -16.64 -3.09
C ALA A 260 3.76 -17.89 -3.96
N HIS A 261 4.70 -17.79 -4.88
CA HIS A 261 5.14 -18.90 -5.72
C HIS A 261 6.58 -19.27 -5.37
N LEU A 262 6.81 -20.55 -5.06
CA LEU A 262 8.14 -21.12 -4.87
C LEU A 262 8.32 -22.30 -5.82
N SER A 263 9.36 -22.28 -6.65
CA SER A 263 9.81 -23.45 -7.39
C SER A 263 11.21 -23.88 -6.98
N GLY A 264 11.53 -25.14 -7.19
CA GLY A 264 12.85 -25.69 -6.89
C GLY A 264 12.90 -27.21 -7.02
N PRO A 265 14.05 -27.82 -6.68
CA PRO A 265 14.24 -29.25 -6.76
C PRO A 265 13.59 -29.99 -5.58
N ARG A 266 13.13 -31.22 -5.84
CA ARG A 266 12.76 -32.19 -4.82
C ARG A 266 13.96 -33.10 -4.50
N PRO A 267 13.98 -33.75 -3.32
CA PRO A 267 15.03 -34.72 -2.98
C PRO A 267 15.13 -35.93 -3.94
N ASN A 268 14.07 -36.26 -4.67
CA ASN A 268 14.04 -37.34 -5.67
C ASN A 268 14.56 -36.90 -7.06
N GLY A 269 14.96 -35.63 -7.23
CA GLY A 269 15.51 -35.09 -8.48
C GLY A 269 14.48 -34.49 -9.44
N GLU A 270 13.19 -34.53 -9.13
CA GLU A 270 12.14 -33.84 -9.89
C GLU A 270 11.98 -32.39 -9.43
N ASP A 271 11.42 -31.51 -10.27
CA ASP A 271 11.09 -30.15 -9.86
C ASP A 271 9.72 -30.05 -9.15
N PHE A 272 9.55 -29.00 -8.38
CA PHE A 272 8.27 -28.60 -7.82
C PHE A 272 7.96 -27.13 -8.13
N HIS A 273 6.68 -26.81 -8.10
CA HIS A 273 6.17 -25.44 -8.07
C HIS A 273 4.99 -25.38 -7.11
N ILE A 274 5.17 -24.65 -6.01
CA ILE A 274 4.20 -24.46 -4.94
C ILE A 274 3.53 -23.10 -5.09
N TRP A 275 2.21 -23.08 -4.92
CA TRP A 275 1.33 -21.91 -4.85
C TRP A 275 -0.03 -22.35 -4.26
N TYR A 276 -0.97 -21.43 -4.05
CA TYR A 276 -2.21 -21.71 -3.29
C TYR A 276 -2.99 -22.95 -3.77
N ARG A 277 -3.06 -23.20 -5.09
CA ARG A 277 -3.74 -24.40 -5.66
C ARG A 277 -2.90 -25.67 -5.71
N HIS A 278 -1.58 -25.56 -5.57
CA HIS A 278 -0.68 -26.70 -5.64
C HIS A 278 0.24 -26.73 -4.43
N ARG A 279 -0.31 -27.22 -3.31
CA ARG A 279 0.44 -27.45 -2.09
C ARG A 279 1.21 -28.75 -2.21
N VAL A 280 2.53 -28.68 -2.07
CA VAL A 280 3.40 -29.84 -2.14
C VAL A 280 3.97 -30.14 -0.77
N LYS A 281 3.80 -31.38 -0.32
CA LYS A 281 4.54 -31.92 0.82
C LYS A 281 5.94 -32.32 0.38
N ILE A 282 6.97 -31.72 0.98
CA ILE A 282 8.36 -32.07 0.75
C ILE A 282 8.93 -32.64 2.04
N GLY A 283 9.35 -33.91 1.98
CA GLY A 283 9.88 -34.66 3.11
C GLY A 283 8.94 -34.80 4.31
N GLY A 284 7.63 -34.81 4.05
CA GLY A 284 6.55 -35.06 5.02
C GLY A 284 5.85 -33.83 5.59
N ARG A 285 6.28 -32.60 5.25
CA ARG A 285 5.64 -31.34 5.65
C ARG A 285 5.29 -30.48 4.44
N ASP A 286 4.23 -29.70 4.54
CA ASP A 286 3.92 -28.65 3.58
C ASP A 286 4.94 -27.51 3.75
N PHE A 287 5.46 -26.97 2.64
CA PHE A 287 6.34 -25.79 2.69
C PHE A 287 5.52 -24.48 2.72
N LEU A 288 4.26 -24.49 2.28
CA LEU A 288 3.35 -23.35 2.42
C LEU A 288 2.68 -23.43 3.80
N ASP A 289 3.23 -22.71 4.77
CA ASP A 289 2.72 -22.69 6.14
C ASP A 289 1.40 -21.91 6.24
N ARG A 290 1.26 -20.85 5.43
CA ARG A 290 0.06 -20.03 5.32
C ARG A 290 -0.15 -19.54 3.89
N ASP A 291 -1.40 -19.64 3.48
CA ASP A 291 -1.97 -19.17 2.22
C ASP A 291 -3.09 -18.20 2.61
N ASP A 292 -3.01 -16.94 2.16
CA ASP A 292 -3.95 -15.89 2.55
C ASP A 292 -4.57 -15.21 1.33
N THR A 293 -5.78 -15.66 1.02
CA THR A 293 -6.62 -15.12 -0.06
C THR A 293 -7.27 -13.76 0.24
N ASN A 294 -7.00 -13.15 1.41
CA ASN A 294 -7.56 -11.88 1.85
C ASN A 294 -6.46 -10.84 2.12
N SER A 295 -6.80 -9.58 1.84
CA SER A 295 -5.91 -8.42 1.91
C SER A 295 -4.94 -8.42 3.09
N TYR A 296 -3.80 -7.75 2.91
CA TYR A 296 -2.74 -7.55 3.90
C TYR A 296 -1.77 -8.72 4.12
N GLY A 297 -2.11 -9.92 3.64
CA GLY A 297 -1.35 -11.12 3.95
C GLY A 297 -1.24 -11.34 5.47
N PRO A 298 -0.19 -12.01 5.95
CA PRO A 298 0.94 -12.54 5.20
C PRO A 298 0.66 -13.87 4.50
N GLU A 299 1.43 -14.16 3.46
CA GLU A 299 1.68 -15.52 2.99
C GLU A 299 3.09 -15.95 3.42
N THR A 300 3.21 -17.18 3.90
CA THR A 300 4.48 -17.66 4.47
C THR A 300 4.85 -19.03 3.93
N ILE A 301 6.08 -19.14 3.42
CA ILE A 301 6.68 -20.39 2.95
C ILE A 301 7.94 -20.69 3.78
N THR A 302 8.02 -21.88 4.38
CA THR A 302 9.24 -22.38 5.06
C THR A 302 9.81 -23.60 4.33
N ILE A 303 11.10 -23.54 3.99
CA ILE A 303 11.84 -24.61 3.30
C ILE A 303 12.51 -25.52 4.34
N TYR A 304 11.77 -26.49 4.88
CA TYR A 304 12.27 -27.36 5.98
C TYR A 304 13.37 -28.34 5.58
N LYS A 305 13.38 -28.78 4.31
CA LYS A 305 14.30 -29.79 3.79
C LYS A 305 14.75 -29.41 2.37
N PRO A 306 15.71 -28.48 2.22
CA PRO A 306 16.17 -28.10 0.90
C PRO A 306 16.89 -29.30 0.23
N ALA A 307 16.43 -29.67 -0.96
CA ALA A 307 17.23 -30.44 -1.91
C ALA A 307 18.26 -29.54 -2.60
N LYS A 308 19.33 -30.14 -3.13
CA LYS A 308 20.36 -29.42 -3.87
C LYS A 308 19.80 -28.90 -5.20
N GLY A 309 19.95 -27.60 -5.45
CA GLY A 309 19.62 -26.93 -6.71
C GLY A 309 19.19 -25.48 -6.46
N ILE A 310 18.54 -24.88 -7.44
CA ILE A 310 18.13 -23.48 -7.40
C ILE A 310 16.65 -23.38 -7.00
N TYR A 311 16.35 -22.51 -6.04
CA TYR A 311 14.98 -22.15 -5.68
C TYR A 311 14.66 -20.77 -6.25
N LYS A 312 13.47 -20.60 -6.84
CA LYS A 312 13.00 -19.31 -7.33
C LYS A 312 11.75 -18.90 -6.58
N TYR A 313 11.74 -17.65 -6.08
CA TYR A 313 10.58 -17.09 -5.40
C TYR A 313 9.99 -15.93 -6.21
N SER A 314 8.68 -15.98 -6.42
CA SER A 314 7.91 -14.95 -7.13
C SER A 314 6.61 -14.64 -6.41
N VAL A 315 6.07 -13.44 -6.63
CA VAL A 315 4.77 -13.00 -6.11
C VAL A 315 3.85 -12.66 -7.27
N HIS A 316 2.65 -13.23 -7.29
CA HIS A 316 1.69 -13.03 -8.36
C HIS A 316 0.45 -12.27 -7.87
N ASP A 317 0.00 -11.27 -8.63
CA ASP A 317 -1.24 -10.51 -8.38
C ASP A 317 -2.44 -11.26 -8.92
N TYR A 318 -2.92 -12.23 -8.15
CA TYR A 318 -4.09 -13.03 -8.50
C TYR A 318 -5.34 -12.17 -8.70
N SER A 319 -5.50 -11.12 -7.87
CA SER A 319 -6.64 -10.20 -7.97
C SER A 319 -6.74 -9.51 -9.33
N ASN A 320 -5.61 -9.24 -9.98
CA ASN A 320 -5.54 -8.54 -11.26
C ASN A 320 -4.92 -9.38 -12.38
N ARG A 321 -4.89 -10.71 -12.25
CA ARG A 321 -4.24 -11.63 -13.18
C ARG A 321 -4.63 -11.44 -14.66
N ASN A 322 -5.89 -11.05 -14.93
CA ASN A 322 -6.39 -10.82 -16.29
C ASN A 322 -6.16 -9.39 -16.82
N ARG A 323 -5.45 -8.53 -16.08
CA ARG A 323 -5.19 -7.12 -16.46
C ARG A 323 -3.72 -6.93 -16.82
N ASN A 324 -3.38 -7.12 -18.09
CA ASN A 324 -2.00 -7.02 -18.61
C ASN A 324 -1.32 -5.65 -18.46
N ASN A 325 -2.09 -4.58 -18.20
CA ASN A 325 -1.59 -3.23 -18.02
C ASN A 325 -1.81 -2.72 -16.58
N SER A 326 -2.06 -3.62 -15.62
CA SER A 326 -2.27 -3.25 -14.21
C SER A 326 -0.97 -2.80 -13.54
N ALA A 327 -1.06 -1.75 -12.72
CA ALA A 327 -0.01 -1.34 -11.81
C ALA A 327 -0.27 -1.80 -10.36
N ARG A 328 -1.35 -2.57 -10.12
CA ARG A 328 -1.80 -2.94 -8.76
C ARG A 328 -0.75 -3.69 -7.97
N LEU A 329 -0.01 -4.61 -8.58
CA LEU A 329 1.08 -5.30 -7.91
C LEU A 329 2.11 -4.31 -7.36
N SER A 330 2.55 -3.32 -8.14
CA SER A 330 3.50 -2.29 -7.67
C SER A 330 2.96 -1.35 -6.58
N LEU A 331 1.65 -1.41 -6.31
CA LEU A 331 0.93 -0.60 -5.31
C LEU A 331 0.51 -1.39 -4.09
N SER A 332 0.79 -2.67 -4.13
CA SER A 332 0.54 -3.55 -3.02
C SER A 332 1.27 -3.13 -1.76
N ASN A 333 2.32 -2.31 -1.84
CA ASN A 333 3.31 -2.17 -0.76
C ASN A 333 3.84 -3.55 -0.32
N ALA A 334 3.92 -4.50 -1.26
CA ALA A 334 4.40 -5.83 -0.97
C ALA A 334 5.85 -5.80 -0.49
N LEU A 335 6.07 -6.50 0.61
CA LEU A 335 7.35 -6.66 1.28
C LEU A 335 7.61 -8.15 1.44
N VAL A 336 8.75 -8.61 0.95
CA VAL A 336 9.22 -9.98 1.12
C VAL A 336 10.40 -9.98 2.08
N GLN A 337 10.23 -10.67 3.20
CA GLN A 337 11.26 -10.82 4.22
C GLN A 337 11.72 -12.28 4.27
N ILE A 338 13.03 -12.49 4.24
CA ILE A 338 13.64 -13.81 4.28
C ILE A 338 14.36 -13.99 5.61
N TYR A 339 14.01 -15.04 6.33
CA TYR A 339 14.57 -15.40 7.62
C TYR A 339 15.31 -16.73 7.54
N GLY A 340 16.26 -16.93 8.45
CA GLY A 340 16.97 -18.19 8.68
C GLY A 340 18.06 -18.00 9.73
N ASN A 341 18.48 -19.09 10.38
CA ASN A 341 19.40 -19.05 11.53
C ASN A 341 18.97 -18.02 12.61
N ASN A 342 17.67 -17.94 12.89
CA ASN A 342 17.02 -16.98 13.80
C ASN A 342 17.29 -15.51 13.50
N LYS A 343 17.55 -15.17 12.23
CA LYS A 343 17.85 -13.80 11.78
C LYS A 343 17.07 -13.46 10.52
N LEU A 344 16.89 -12.17 10.31
CA LEU A 344 16.49 -11.63 9.01
C LEU A 344 17.71 -11.63 8.09
N LEU A 345 17.61 -12.34 6.97
CA LEU A 345 18.67 -12.51 5.97
C LEU A 345 18.58 -11.47 4.85
N ALA A 346 17.37 -11.15 4.38
CA ALA A 346 17.15 -10.16 3.34
C ALA A 346 15.73 -9.57 3.39
N ILE A 347 15.58 -8.37 2.81
CA ILE A 347 14.30 -7.71 2.57
C ILE A 347 14.26 -7.31 1.09
N PHE A 348 13.13 -7.57 0.43
CA PHE A 348 12.82 -7.04 -0.89
C PHE A 348 11.53 -6.23 -0.83
N GLU A 349 11.58 -5.01 -1.36
CA GLU A 349 10.42 -4.15 -1.55
C GLU A 349 9.97 -4.24 -3.01
N ILE A 350 8.67 -4.32 -3.24
CA ILE A 350 8.10 -4.36 -4.59
C ILE A 350 8.60 -3.15 -5.41
N PRO A 351 9.13 -3.35 -6.64
CA PRO A 351 9.52 -2.25 -7.49
C PRO A 351 8.33 -1.34 -7.80
N ALA A 352 8.41 -0.11 -7.32
CA ALA A 352 7.35 0.87 -7.51
C ALA A 352 7.18 1.24 -8.99
N ARG A 353 5.94 1.56 -9.38
CA ARG A 353 5.57 2.09 -10.71
C ARG A 353 5.86 1.21 -11.91
N GLN A 354 5.95 -0.09 -11.71
CA GLN A 354 6.04 -1.03 -12.81
C GLN A 354 4.67 -1.66 -13.08
N ARG A 355 4.41 -1.96 -14.34
CA ARG A 355 3.23 -2.71 -14.74
C ARG A 355 3.59 -4.17 -14.85
N GLY A 356 2.63 -5.01 -14.52
CA GLY A 356 2.82 -6.45 -14.47
C GLY A 356 1.91 -7.06 -13.40
N ASN A 357 1.74 -8.37 -13.51
CA ASN A 357 1.01 -9.18 -12.53
C ASN A 357 1.95 -10.17 -11.83
N CYS A 358 3.23 -10.24 -12.17
CA CYS A 358 4.20 -11.11 -11.51
C CYS A 358 5.45 -10.32 -11.10
N TRP A 359 5.91 -10.52 -9.87
CA TRP A 359 7.15 -9.99 -9.33
C TRP A 359 8.09 -11.15 -9.06
N HIS A 360 9.14 -11.27 -9.86
CA HIS A 360 10.24 -12.19 -9.61
C HIS A 360 11.19 -11.56 -8.59
N VAL A 361 11.25 -12.14 -7.39
CA VAL A 361 11.85 -11.49 -6.23
C VAL A 361 13.33 -11.84 -6.12
N PHE A 362 13.63 -13.13 -5.96
CA PHE A 362 14.98 -13.63 -5.74
C PHE A 362 15.10 -15.12 -6.10
N GLU A 363 16.34 -15.59 -6.18
CA GLU A 363 16.70 -17.01 -6.18
C GLU A 363 17.52 -17.37 -4.95
N ILE A 364 17.47 -18.63 -4.53
CA ILE A 364 18.45 -19.23 -3.62
C ILE A 364 19.27 -20.20 -4.45
N ASN A 365 20.57 -19.95 -4.57
CA ASN A 365 21.46 -20.81 -5.36
C ASN A 365 21.89 -22.06 -4.58
N GLU A 366 22.69 -22.94 -5.21
CA GLU A 366 23.17 -24.17 -4.58
C GLU A 366 24.07 -23.95 -3.34
N ALA A 367 24.63 -22.74 -3.18
CA ALA A 367 25.41 -22.35 -2.02
C ALA A 367 24.56 -21.71 -0.90
N HIS A 368 23.23 -21.72 -1.05
CA HIS A 368 22.26 -21.05 -0.17
C HIS A 368 22.40 -19.52 -0.11
N GLU A 369 22.96 -18.91 -1.15
CA GLU A 369 23.04 -17.47 -1.29
C GLU A 369 21.76 -16.93 -1.92
N ILE A 370 21.26 -15.82 -1.37
CA ILE A 370 20.07 -15.12 -1.89
C ILE A 370 20.52 -14.19 -3.01
N ILE A 371 20.10 -14.46 -4.24
CA ILE A 371 20.40 -13.68 -5.44
C ILE A 371 19.19 -12.80 -5.79
N PRO A 372 19.29 -11.47 -5.70
CA PRO A 372 18.21 -10.56 -6.11
C PRO A 372 17.86 -10.68 -7.60
N ILE A 373 16.56 -10.79 -7.91
CA ILE A 373 16.03 -10.54 -9.26
C ILE A 373 15.32 -9.19 -9.29
N ASN A 374 14.39 -9.00 -8.35
CA ASN A 374 13.58 -7.81 -8.11
C ASN A 374 12.96 -7.15 -9.37
N LYS A 375 12.21 -7.92 -10.16
CA LYS A 375 11.68 -7.48 -11.47
C LYS A 375 10.20 -7.80 -11.64
N LEU A 376 9.40 -6.84 -12.13
CA LEU A 376 8.02 -7.13 -12.55
C LEU A 376 7.96 -7.55 -14.02
N THR A 377 7.08 -8.50 -14.29
CA THR A 377 6.74 -9.02 -15.61
C THR A 377 5.23 -9.22 -15.71
N PHE A 378 4.76 -9.53 -16.91
CA PHE A 378 3.43 -10.05 -17.13
C PHE A 378 3.51 -11.54 -17.43
N VAL A 379 2.68 -12.33 -16.76
CA VAL A 379 2.51 -13.77 -17.00
C VAL A 379 1.05 -14.03 -17.36
N GLU A 380 0.82 -14.77 -18.45
CA GLU A 380 -0.54 -15.15 -18.88
C GLU A 380 -1.09 -16.29 -18.02
N ASP A 381 -0.20 -17.19 -17.60
CA ASP A 381 -0.52 -18.37 -16.81
C ASP A 381 0.39 -18.46 -15.59
N GLU A 382 -0.22 -18.39 -14.40
CA GLU A 382 0.49 -18.49 -13.12
C GLU A 382 1.19 -19.84 -12.93
N ARG A 383 0.78 -20.88 -13.67
CA ARG A 383 1.43 -22.20 -13.69
C ARG A 383 2.80 -22.16 -14.37
N GLU A 384 3.08 -21.17 -15.19
CA GLU A 384 4.32 -21.06 -15.97
C GLU A 384 5.33 -20.08 -15.36
N ILE A 385 5.03 -19.48 -14.19
CA ILE A 385 5.91 -18.50 -13.52
C ILE A 385 7.34 -19.04 -13.31
N HIS A 386 7.48 -20.35 -13.08
CA HIS A 386 8.78 -20.98 -12.82
C HIS A 386 9.67 -21.14 -14.08
N ASN A 387 9.10 -20.99 -15.28
CA ASN A 387 9.81 -21.17 -16.56
C ASN A 387 10.60 -19.93 -17.00
N ASN A 388 10.35 -18.78 -16.37
CA ASN A 388 11.05 -17.51 -16.60
C ASN A 388 12.03 -17.18 -15.49
#